data_AF-A0A2V8TMF1-F1
#
_entry.id   AF-A0A2V8TMF1-F1
#
_cell.length_a   1.000
_cell.length_b   1.000
_cell.length_c   1.000
_cell.angle_alpha   90.00
_cell.angle_beta   90.00
_cell.angle_gamma   90.00
#
_symmetry.space_group_name_H-M   'P 1'
#
loop_
_entity.id
_entity.type
_entity.pdbx_description
1 polymer ?
#
loop_
_entity_poly.entity_id
_entity_poly.type
_entity_poly.pdbx_seq_one_letter_code
_entity_poly.pdbx_strand_id
1 'polypeptide(L)' 'MKHTTVLLADDHAIVVEGLRRVLERDFDVVGVVGDGLSLVKAAEKLRPDIIVVDV' A
#
# COMPACT_ATOMS: atom_id res chain seq x y z
N MET A 1 20.42 -4.75 -0.97
CA MET A 1 19.88 -3.88 0.11
C MET A 1 18.40 -4.18 0.20
N LYS A 2 17.80 -4.24 1.39
CA LYS A 2 16.36 -4.50 1.52
C LYS A 2 15.62 -3.23 1.13
N HIS A 3 14.70 -3.31 0.16
CA HIS A 3 13.89 -2.17 -0.26
C HIS A 3 12.74 -1.97 0.75
N THR A 4 12.40 -0.72 1.05
CA THR A 4 11.31 -0.41 1.99
C THR A 4 9.97 -0.76 1.36
N THR A 5 9.15 -1.53 2.07
CA THR A 5 7.88 -2.06 1.58
C THR A 5 6.69 -1.21 2.01
N VAL A 6 5.73 -1.00 1.09
CA VAL A 6 4.57 -0.13 1.29
C VAL A 6 3.27 -0.87 0.98
N LEU A 7 2.29 -0.76 1.88
CA LEU A 7 0.91 -1.19 1.66
C LEU A 7 0.01 0.05 1.47
N LEU A 8 -0.79 0.06 0.39
CA LEU A 8 -1.75 1.13 0.10
C LEU A 8 -3.18 0.71 0.49
N ALA A 9 -3.95 1.65 1.05
CA ALA A 9 -5.36 1.49 1.34
C ALA A 9 -6.17 2.71 0.88
N ASP A 10 -6.92 2.55 -0.20
CA ASP A 10 -7.76 3.60 -0.83
C ASP A 10 -8.73 2.92 -1.82
N ASP A 11 -10.01 3.28 -1.81
CA ASP A 11 -11.04 2.75 -2.73
C ASP A 11 -11.14 3.53 -4.05
N HIS A 12 -10.40 4.63 -4.20
CA HIS A 12 -10.33 5.44 -5.40
C HIS A 12 -9.22 4.95 -6.34
N ALA A 13 -9.60 4.17 -7.36
CA ALA A 13 -8.67 3.56 -8.33
C ALA A 13 -7.68 4.55 -8.99
N ILE A 14 -8.12 5.78 -9.31
CA ILE A 14 -7.26 6.83 -9.90
C ILE A 14 -6.15 7.26 -8.93
N VAL A 15 -6.47 7.38 -7.63
CA VAL A 15 -5.51 7.78 -6.61
C VAL A 15 -4.48 6.67 -6.41
N VAL A 16 -4.93 5.42 -6.30
CA VAL A 16 -4.07 4.24 -6.22
C VAL A 16 -3.08 4.18 -7.38
N GLU A 17 -3.55 4.35 -8.63
CA GLU A 17 -2.68 4.29 -9.81
C GLU A 17 -1.61 5.40 -9.78
N GLY A 18 -2.01 6.62 -9.39
CA GLY A 18 -1.09 7.74 -9.22
C GLY A 18 -0.04 7.48 -8.13
N LEU A 19 -0.46 7.02 -6.96
CA LEU A 19 0.43 6.70 -5.84
C LEU A 19 1.39 5.58 -6.20
N ARG A 20 0.93 4.50 -6.85
CA ARG A 20 1.81 3.41 -7.29
C ARG A 20 2.90 3.91 -8.23
N ARG A 21 2.56 4.70 -9.24
CA ARG A 21 3.55 5.26 -10.19
C ARG A 21 4.64 6.08 -9.51
N VAL A 22 4.31 6.80 -8.44
CA VAL A 22 5.27 7.61 -7.69
C VAL A 22 6.10 6.73 -6.75
N LEU A 23 5.45 5.82 -6.00
CA LEU A 23 6.09 5.02 -4.95
C LEU A 23 6.95 3.88 -5.50
N GLU A 24 6.55 3.20 -6.58
CA GLU A 24 7.29 2.07 -7.15
C GLU A 24 8.69 2.47 -7.70
N ARG A 25 9.01 3.77 -7.72
CA ARG A 25 10.34 4.28 -8.07
C ARG A 25 11.38 4.09 -6.96
N ASP A 26 10.94 4.17 -5.71
CA ASP A 26 11.80 4.22 -4.51
C ASP A 26 11.38 3.21 -3.43
N PHE A 27 10.25 2.51 -3.61
CA PHE A 27 9.65 1.58 -2.66
C PHE A 27 9.08 0.34 -3.35
N ASP A 28 8.94 -0.75 -2.60
CA ASP A 28 8.22 -1.96 -3.03
C ASP A 28 6.74 -1.87 -2.59
N VAL A 29 5.82 -1.60 -3.51
CA VAL A 29 4.38 -1.66 -3.20
C VAL A 29 3.96 -3.13 -3.11
N VAL A 30 3.75 -3.62 -1.88
CA VAL A 30 3.47 -5.04 -1.60
C VAL A 30 1.98 -5.40 -1.62
N GLY A 31 1.10 -4.40 -1.66
CA GLY A 31 -0.33 -4.62 -1.74
C GLY A 31 -1.12 -3.33 -1.88
N VAL A 32 -2.36 -3.50 -2.35
CA VAL A 32 -3.40 -2.46 -2.39
C VAL A 32 -4.69 -3.08 -1.90
N VAL A 33 -5.41 -2.37 -1.03
CA VAL A 33 -6.73 -2.75 -0.54
C VAL A 33 -7.66 -1.54 -0.61
N GLY A 34 -8.99 -1.76 -0.63
CA GLY A 34 -9.99 -0.69 -0.73
C GLY A 34 -10.83 -0.50 0.53
N ASP A 35 -10.53 -1.20 1.63
CA ASP A 35 -11.33 -1.10 2.85
C ASP A 35 -10.49 -1.43 4.10
N GLY A 36 -10.97 -0.95 5.25
CA GLY A 36 -10.27 -1.10 6.53
C GLY A 36 -10.12 -2.54 7.01
N LEU A 37 -11.09 -3.42 6.73
CA LEU A 37 -11.00 -4.82 7.15
C LEU A 37 -9.94 -5.56 6.32
N SER A 38 -9.91 -5.29 5.01
CA SER A 38 -8.87 -5.81 4.11
C SER A 38 -7.49 -5.24 4.48
N LEU A 39 -7.41 -3.97 4.89
CA LEU A 39 -6.17 -3.35 5.36
C LEU A 39 -5.59 -4.07 6.56
N VAL A 40 -6.37 -4.28 7.62
CA VAL A 40 -5.89 -4.97 8.83
C VAL A 40 -5.35 -6.37 8.48
N LYS A 41 -6.11 -7.15 7.70
CA LYS A 41 -5.70 -8.48 7.27
C LYS A 41 -4.43 -8.47 6.41
N ALA A 42 -4.33 -7.51 5.48
CA ALA A 42 -3.18 -7.37 4.61
C ALA A 42 -1.94 -6.92 5.40
N ALA A 43 -2.07 -6.01 6.36
CA ALA A 43 -0.97 -5.56 7.20
C ALA A 43 -0.38 -6.70 8.05
N GLU A 44 -1.24 -7.52 8.66
CA GLU A 44 -0.81 -8.70 9.43
C GLU A 44 -0.07 -9.72 8.56
N LYS A 45 -0.58 -9.98 7.35
CA LYS A 45 -0.02 -10.97 6.42
C LYS A 45 1.27 -10.49 5.75
N LEU A 46 1.29 -9.26 5.25
CA LEU A 46 2.36 -8.72 4.42
C LEU A 46 3.48 -8.08 5.24
N ARG A 47 3.20 -7.70 6.49
CA ARG A 47 4.17 -7.06 7.39
C ARG A 47 4.93 -5.90 6.71
N PRO A 48 4.22 -4.94 6.08
CA PRO A 48 4.87 -3.84 5.37
C PRO A 48 5.63 -2.95 6.36
N ASP A 49 6.65 -2.26 5.86
CA ASP A 49 7.40 -1.26 6.66
C ASP A 49 6.57 0.02 6.85
N ILE A 50 5.75 0.37 5.85
CA ILE A 50 4.91 1.58 5.82
C ILE A 50 3.50 1.23 5.31
N ILE A 51 2.49 1.87 5.89
CA ILE A 51 1.10 1.86 5.40
C ILE A 51 0.72 3.29 5.01
N VAL A 52 0.14 3.46 3.82
CA VAL A 52 -0.51 4.70 3.39
C VAL A 52 -2.00 4.40 3.28
N VAL A 53 -2.82 5.14 4.01
CA VAL A 53 -4.26 4.90 4.11
C VAL A 53 -5.03 6.21 3.94
N ASP A 54 -6.07 6.19 3.11
CA ASP A 54 -7.15 7.17 3.08
C ASP A 54 -8.26 6.73 4.03
N VAL A 55 -8.85 7.67 4.79
CA VAL A 55 -9.81 7.41 5.89
C VAL A 55 -11.19 7.96 5.57
#